data_AF-A0A1S1CWH4-F1
#
_entry.id   AF-A0A1S1CWH4-F1
#
_cell.length_a   1.000
_cell.length_b   1.000
_cell.length_c   1.000
_cell.angle_alpha   90.00
_cell.angle_beta   90.00
_cell.angle_gamma   90.00
#
_symmetry.space_group_name_H-M   'P 1'
#
loop_
_entity.id
_entity.type
_entity.pdbx_description
1 polymer ?
#
loop_
_entity_poly.entity_id
_entity_poly.type
_entity_poly.pdbx_seq_one_letter_code
_entity_poly.pdbx_strand_id
1 'polypeptide(L)' 'MKINYIDFFSRVIPEWMAHSNQKSQEVGFGTDAYWQWAVSSIGEICKQYNDDELVTEQFGLLFNWLEKQAG' A
#
# COMPACT_ATOMS: atom_id res chain seq x y z
N MET A 1 19.39 0.43 6.95
CA MET A 1 19.37 1.39 5.82
C MET A 1 18.77 2.68 6.33
N LYS A 2 19.29 3.87 5.99
CA LYS A 2 18.63 5.13 6.36
C LYS A 2 17.56 5.42 5.31
N ILE A 3 16.28 5.40 5.70
CA ILE A 3 15.17 5.70 4.79
C ILE A 3 15.25 7.15 4.34
N ASN A 4 15.00 7.37 3.05
CA ASN A 4 14.69 8.69 2.52
C ASN A 4 13.17 8.92 2.60
N TYR A 5 12.70 9.52 3.69
CA TYR A 5 11.27 9.73 3.90
C TYR A 5 10.66 10.66 2.86
N ILE A 6 11.42 11.63 2.32
CA ILE A 6 10.92 12.51 1.26
C ILE A 6 10.60 11.69 0.01
N ASP A 7 11.49 10.79 -0.40
CA ASP A 7 11.25 9.89 -1.54
C ASP A 7 10.07 8.94 -1.27
N PHE A 8 9.98 8.38 -0.05
CA PHE A 8 8.87 7.50 0.33
C PHE A 8 7.50 8.19 0.17
N PHE A 9 7.34 9.39 0.72
CA PHE A 9 6.06 10.12 0.70
C PHE A 9 5.79 10.81 -0.65
N SER A 10 6.81 11.23 -1.39
CA SER A 10 6.62 11.94 -2.66
C SER A 10 6.54 11.03 -3.88
N ARG A 11 7.03 9.79 -3.78
CA ARG A 11 7.09 8.85 -4.90
C ARG A 11 6.43 7.52 -4.58
N VAL A 12 6.91 6.80 -3.56
CA VAL A 12 6.46 5.41 -3.30
C VAL A 12 4.98 5.33 -2.95
N ILE A 13 4.51 6.18 -2.03
CA ILE A 13 3.09 6.22 -1.65
C ILE A 13 2.20 6.58 -2.85
N PRO A 14 2.44 7.68 -3.60
CA PRO A 14 1.68 7.99 -4.81
C PRO A 14 1.69 6.89 -5.87
N GLU A 15 2.86 6.28 -6.15
CA GLU A 15 2.99 5.18 -7.11
C GLU A 15 2.16 3.97 -6.70
N TRP A 16 2.22 3.57 -5.43
CA TRP A 16 1.42 2.46 -4.92
C TRP A 16 -0.08 2.76 -4.98
N MET A 17 -0.51 3.98 -4.64
CA MET A 17 -1.93 4.38 -4.77
C MET A 17 -2.41 4.33 -6.22
N ALA A 18 -1.57 4.76 -7.17
CA ALA A 18 -1.89 4.66 -8.60
C ALA A 18 -2.08 3.21 -9.05
N HIS A 19 -1.19 2.30 -8.62
CA HIS A 19 -1.33 0.86 -8.89
C HIS A 19 -2.55 0.26 -8.21
N SER A 20 -2.87 0.69 -6.99
CA SER A 20 -4.07 0.25 -6.27
C SER A 20 -5.34 0.62 -7.02
N ASN A 21 -5.40 1.83 -7.58
CA ASN A 21 -6.53 2.27 -8.42
C ASN A 21 -6.62 1.48 -9.73
N GLN A 22 -5.50 1.15 -10.36
CA GLN A 22 -5.50 0.33 -11.57
C GLN A 22 -5.96 -1.10 -11.25
N LYS A 23 -5.44 -1.69 -10.17
CA LYS A 23 -5.79 -3.05 -9.76
C LYS A 23 -7.27 -3.14 -9.40
N SER A 24 -7.81 -2.16 -8.70
CA SER A 24 -9.23 -2.13 -8.33
C SER A 24 -10.15 -2.08 -9.56
N GLN A 25 -9.73 -1.43 -10.65
CA GLN A 25 -10.46 -1.45 -11.92
C GLN A 25 -10.32 -2.78 -12.67
N GLU A 26 -9.16 -3.43 -12.57
CA GLU A 26 -8.86 -4.69 -13.27
C GLU A 26 -9.62 -5.88 -12.69
N VAL A 27 -9.62 -6.04 -11.36
CA VAL A 27 -10.18 -7.22 -10.69
C VAL A 27 -11.44 -6.94 -9.86
N GLY A 28 -11.86 -5.67 -9.81
CA GLY A 28 -12.96 -5.21 -8.97
C GLY A 28 -12.50 -4.86 -7.55
N PHE A 29 -12.84 -3.65 -7.11
CA PHE A 29 -12.57 -3.21 -5.74
C PHE A 29 -13.33 -4.08 -4.72
N GLY A 30 -12.67 -4.41 -3.60
CA GLY A 30 -13.27 -5.22 -2.53
C GLY A 30 -13.30 -6.74 -2.79
N THR A 31 -12.87 -7.20 -3.96
CA THR A 31 -12.75 -8.64 -4.24
C THR A 31 -11.55 -9.27 -3.53
N ASP A 32 -11.59 -10.58 -3.31
CA ASP A 32 -10.45 -11.33 -2.75
C ASP A 32 -9.17 -11.13 -3.57
N ALA A 33 -9.30 -11.04 -4.90
CA ALA A 33 -8.16 -10.80 -5.80
C ALA A 33 -7.53 -9.42 -5.55
N TYR A 34 -8.34 -8.39 -5.32
CA TYR A 34 -7.85 -7.06 -4.96
C TYR A 34 -7.15 -7.08 -3.59
N TRP A 35 -7.78 -7.71 -2.59
CA TRP A 35 -7.23 -7.74 -1.23
C TRP A 35 -5.94 -8.54 -1.13
N GLN A 36 -5.86 -9.69 -1.81
CA GLN A 36 -4.65 -10.47 -1.88
C GLN A 36 -3.50 -9.66 -2.51
N TRP A 37 -3.78 -8.90 -3.57
CA TRP A 37 -2.80 -8.00 -4.17
C TRP A 37 -2.39 -6.87 -3.22
N ALA A 38 -3.36 -6.23 -2.56
CA ALA A 38 -3.10 -5.10 -1.65
C ALA A 38 -2.20 -5.52 -0.48
N VAL A 39 -2.56 -6.60 0.22
CA VAL A 39 -1.76 -7.11 1.36
C VAL A 39 -0.39 -7.59 0.92
N SER A 40 -0.29 -8.29 -0.21
CA SER A 40 1.00 -8.79 -0.71
C SER A 40 1.94 -7.64 -1.09
N SER A 41 1.45 -6.66 -1.86
CA SER A 41 2.26 -5.52 -2.29
C SER A 41 2.68 -4.61 -1.14
N ILE A 42 1.80 -4.38 -0.16
CA ILE A 42 2.15 -3.67 1.08
C ILE A 42 3.27 -4.42 1.82
N GLY A 43 3.11 -5.73 2.03
CA GLY A 43 4.09 -6.55 2.74
C GLY A 43 5.45 -6.60 2.05
N GLU A 44 5.47 -6.61 0.71
CA GLU A 44 6.72 -6.51 -0.07
C GLU A 44 7.42 -5.16 0.14
N ILE A 45 6.68 -4.05 0.13
CA ILE A 45 7.26 -2.72 0.36
C ILE A 45 7.80 -2.61 1.79
N CYS A 46 7.02 -3.00 2.81
CA CYS A 46 7.49 -2.96 4.20
C CYS A 46 8.81 -3.72 4.38
N LYS A 47 8.92 -4.94 3.81
CA LYS A 47 10.15 -5.73 3.84
C LYS A 47 11.33 -5.06 3.13
N GLN A 48 11.10 -4.42 1.97
CA GLN A 48 12.15 -3.66 1.26
C GLN A 48 12.72 -2.52 2.11
N TYR A 49 11.87 -1.93 2.96
CA TYR A 49 12.24 -0.90 3.92
C TYR A 49 12.67 -1.45 5.29
N ASN A 50 12.94 -2.76 5.40
CA ASN A 50 13.35 -3.44 6.63
C ASN A 50 12.35 -3.23 7.79
N ASP A 51 11.06 -3.30 7.46
CA ASP A 51 9.94 -3.16 8.39
C ASP A 51 10.06 -1.90 9.26
N ASP A 52 10.50 -0.79 8.66
CA ASP A 52 10.54 0.50 9.33
C ASP A 52 9.16 0.88 9.87
N GLU A 53 9.15 1.40 11.10
CA GLU A 53 7.93 1.68 11.86
C GLU A 53 7.03 2.65 11.11
N LEU A 54 7.57 3.78 10.61
CA LEU A 54 6.77 4.78 9.92
C LEU A 54 6.22 4.28 8.58
N VAL A 55 7.01 3.47 7.85
CA VAL A 55 6.54 2.83 6.61
C VAL A 55 5.37 1.90 6.89
N THR A 56 5.50 1.07 7.92
CA THR A 56 4.48 0.09 8.32
C THR A 56 3.21 0.80 8.79
N GLU A 57 3.33 1.83 9.62
CA GLU A 57 2.19 2.63 10.08
C GLU A 57 1.50 3.36 8.93
N GLN A 58 2.25 3.93 7.99
CA GLN A 58 1.68 4.63 6.85
C GLN A 58 0.87 3.70 5.94
N PHE A 59 1.36 2.49 5.67
CA PHE A 59 0.59 1.51 4.90
C PHE A 59 -0.57 0.91 5.70
N GLY A 60 -0.43 0.76 7.02
CA GLY A 60 -1.54 0.40 7.91
C GLY A 60 -2.69 1.41 7.84
N LEU A 61 -2.38 2.71 7.86
CA LEU A 61 -3.37 3.77 7.68
C LEU A 61 -4.07 3.68 6.32
N LEU A 62 -3.32 3.46 5.24
CA LEU A 62 -3.89 3.31 3.89
C LEU A 62 -4.77 2.05 3.79
N PHE A 63 -4.32 0.92 4.34
CA PHE A 63 -5.09 -0.31 4.36
C PHE A 63 -6.41 -0.13 5.11
N ASN A 64 -6.36 0.43 6.33
CA ASN A 64 -7.55 0.75 7.13
C ASN A 64 -8.50 1.70 6.39
N TRP A 65 -7.96 2.64 5.60
CA TRP A 65 -8.78 3.53 4.77
C TRP A 65 -9.48 2.74 3.65
N LEU A 66 -8.77 1.86 2.95
CA LEU A 66 -9.35 1.01 1.92
C LEU A 66 -10.45 0.09 2.48
N GLU A 67 -10.24 -0.51 3.64
CA GLU A 67 -11.26 -1.36 4.29
C GLU A 67 -12.54 -0.57 4.56
N LYS A 68 -12.41 0.65 5.10
CA LYS A 68 -13.55 1.55 5.31
C LYS A 68 -14.29 1.90 4.02
N GLN A 69 -13.60 1.94 2.87
CA GLN A 69 -14.23 2.21 1.58
C GLN A 69 -14.95 0.98 1.01
N ALA A 70 -14.54 -0.24 1.38
CA ALA A 70 -15.12 -1.47 0.86
C ALA A 70 -16.48 -1.84 1.49
N GLY A 71 -16.79 -1.29 2.67
CA GLY A 71 -18.06 -1.47 3.36
C GLY A 71 -17.97 -2.39 4.57
#